data_AF-A0A7J2V9U7-F1
#
_entry.id   AF-A0A7J2V9U7-F1
#
_cell.length_a   1.000
_cell.length_b   1.000
_cell.length_c   1.000
_cell.angle_alpha   90.00
_cell.angle_beta   90.00
_cell.angle_gamma   90.00
#
_symmetry.space_group_name_H-M   'P 1'
#
loop_
_entity.id
_entity.type
_entity.pdbx_description
1 polymer ?
#
loop_
_entity_poly.entity_id
_entity_poly.type
_entity_poly.pdbx_seq_one_letter_code
_entity_poly.pdbx_strand_id
1 'polypeptide(L)'
;MSSSEGHEHKYELSKETQEKYNAIKNLKPVHRGDFIGVEQDKFYVSLSEEEVYELSPLAYYVWAMCDGEHTVEDMANDISQNANIEFNKVVL
;
A
#
# COMPACT_ATOMS: atom_id res chain seq x y z
N MET A 1 -3.15 -10.42 -39.43
CA MET A 1 -2.96 -9.20 -38.61
C MET A 1 -4.25 -8.99 -37.85
N SER A 2 -4.31 -9.38 -36.57
CA SER A 2 -5.46 -9.09 -35.72
C SER A 2 -4.90 -8.31 -34.55
N SER A 3 -5.14 -7.00 -34.57
CA SER A 3 -4.75 -6.08 -33.51
C SER A 3 -5.47 -6.50 -32.23
N SER A 4 -4.73 -6.97 -31.24
CA SER A 4 -5.21 -7.03 -29.87
C SER A 4 -5.21 -5.60 -29.35
N GLU A 5 -6.35 -4.93 -29.45
CA GLU A 5 -6.59 -3.67 -28.74
C GLU A 5 -6.52 -3.99 -27.24
N GLY A 6 -5.38 -3.67 -26.64
CA GLY A 6 -5.22 -3.67 -25.20
C GLY A 6 -6.23 -2.66 -24.65
N HIS A 7 -7.25 -3.15 -23.94
CA HIS A 7 -8.15 -2.31 -23.20
C HIS A 7 -7.33 -1.60 -22.10
N GLU A 8 -6.85 -0.40 -22.39
CA GLU A 8 -6.43 0.55 -21.37
C GLU A 8 -7.68 0.89 -20.54
N HIS A 9 -7.92 0.13 -19.48
CA HIS A 9 -8.81 0.58 -18.42
C HIS A 9 -8.19 1.84 -17.83
N LYS A 10 -8.72 3.01 -18.21
CA LYS A 10 -8.52 4.23 -17.45
C LYS A 10 -9.19 4.01 -16.09
N TYR A 11 -8.39 3.61 -15.11
CA TYR A 11 -8.82 3.57 -13.72
C TYR A 11 -9.01 5.02 -13.28
N GLU A 12 -10.24 5.50 -13.35
CA GLU A 12 -10.62 6.77 -12.73
C GLU A 12 -10.86 6.52 -11.24
N LEU A 13 -10.26 7.34 -10.38
CA LEU A 13 -10.53 7.32 -8.94
C LEU A 13 -12.02 7.52 -8.73
N SER A 14 -12.67 6.52 -8.14
CA SER A 14 -14.05 6.69 -7.73
C SER A 14 -14.11 7.86 -6.74
N LYS A 15 -15.22 8.62 -6.76
CA LYS A 15 -15.43 9.70 -5.79
C LYS A 15 -15.28 9.21 -4.36
N GLU A 16 -15.73 7.98 -4.08
CA GLU A 16 -15.58 7.31 -2.79
C GLU A 16 -14.12 7.05 -2.41
N THR A 17 -13.32 6.51 -3.33
CA THR A 17 -11.87 6.29 -3.12
C THR A 17 -11.16 7.61 -2.84
N GLN A 18 -11.47 8.64 -3.63
CA GLN A 18 -10.89 9.97 -3.47
C GLN A 18 -11.25 10.59 -2.10
N GLU A 19 -12.49 10.42 -1.65
CA GLU A 19 -12.95 10.87 -0.32
C GLU A 19 -12.23 10.12 0.80
N LYS A 20 -12.08 8.79 0.69
CA LYS A 20 -11.33 7.97 1.66
C LYS A 20 -9.87 8.38 1.73
N TYR A 21 -9.21 8.54 0.59
CA TYR A 21 -7.82 9.00 0.53
C TYR A 21 -7.68 10.40 1.16
N ASN A 22 -8.53 11.35 0.78
CA ASN A 22 -8.50 12.71 1.33
C ASN A 22 -8.71 12.74 2.86
N ALA A 23 -9.47 11.79 3.41
CA ALA A 23 -9.68 11.67 4.84
C ALA A 23 -8.43 11.20 5.60
N ILE A 24 -7.51 10.47 4.96
CA ILE A 24 -6.35 9.85 5.62
C ILE A 24 -4.99 10.39 5.16
N LYS A 25 -4.93 11.13 4.05
CA LYS A 25 -3.66 11.47 3.38
C LYS A 25 -2.63 12.20 4.25
N ASN A 26 -3.09 12.95 5.25
CA ASN A 26 -2.24 13.70 6.18
C ASN A 26 -1.91 12.92 7.46
N LEU A 27 -2.42 11.69 7.63
CA LEU A 27 -2.12 10.86 8.78
C LEU A 27 -0.70 10.31 8.67
N LYS A 28 -0.03 10.19 9.82
CA LYS A 28 1.29 9.56 9.96
C LYS A 28 1.13 8.22 10.65
N PRO A 29 0.93 7.12 9.90
CA PRO A 29 0.66 5.82 10.49
C PRO A 29 1.91 5.27 11.16
N VAL A 30 1.73 4.59 12.29
CA VAL A 30 2.78 3.84 13.00
C VAL A 30 2.44 2.36 12.89
N HIS A 31 3.38 1.56 12.41
CA HIS A 31 3.24 0.12 12.36
C HIS A 31 3.11 -0.44 13.77
N ARG A 32 2.30 -1.48 13.92
CA ARG A 32 2.15 -2.19 15.18
C ARG A 32 2.61 -3.63 15.01
N GLY A 33 3.18 -4.16 16.09
CA GLY A 33 3.74 -5.49 16.14
C GLY A 33 5.17 -5.56 15.64
N ASP A 34 5.74 -6.75 15.75
CA ASP A 34 7.10 -7.07 15.39
C ASP A 34 7.13 -8.03 14.21
N PHE A 35 8.04 -7.80 13.27
CA PHE A 35 8.30 -8.76 12.19
C PHE A 35 8.94 -10.01 12.78
N ILE A 36 8.32 -11.17 12.56
CA ILE A 36 8.78 -12.44 13.13
C ILE A 36 9.29 -13.45 12.08
N GLY A 37 9.06 -13.21 10.79
CA GLY A 37 9.62 -14.05 9.74
C GLY A 37 8.89 -13.99 8.39
N VAL A 38 9.45 -14.74 7.44
CA VAL A 38 8.92 -14.89 6.08
C VAL A 38 8.87 -16.37 5.70
N GLU A 39 7.77 -16.81 5.08
CA GLU A 39 7.61 -18.16 4.53
C GLU A 39 6.79 -18.10 3.24
N GLN A 40 7.29 -18.68 2.15
CA GLN A 40 6.58 -18.75 0.86
C GLN A 40 5.96 -17.40 0.41
N ASP A 41 6.77 -16.33 0.45
CA ASP A 41 6.37 -14.95 0.11
C ASP A 41 5.29 -14.33 1.01
N LYS A 42 5.01 -14.94 2.16
CA LYS A 42 4.14 -14.39 3.21
C LYS A 42 4.98 -13.85 4.35
N PHE A 43 4.62 -12.68 4.84
CA PHE A 43 5.32 -11.99 5.93
C PHE A 43 4.48 -12.12 7.20
N TYR A 44 5.13 -12.39 8.33
CA TYR A 44 4.45 -12.58 9.60
C TYR A 44 4.81 -11.46 10.57
N VAL A 45 3.77 -10.84 11.14
CA VAL A 45 3.87 -9.78 12.15
C VAL A 45 3.11 -10.18 13.40
N SER A 46 3.77 -10.16 14.55
CA SER A 46 3.16 -10.48 15.85
C SER A 46 2.76 -9.21 16.57
N LEU A 47 1.48 -9.08 16.97
CA LEU A 47 1.04 -8.04 17.92
C LEU A 47 1.24 -8.49 19.37
N SER A 48 1.20 -9.80 19.61
CA SER A 48 1.45 -10.45 20.89
C SER A 48 1.79 -11.93 20.68
N GLU A 49 2.13 -12.64 21.75
CA GLU A 49 2.42 -14.09 21.70
C GLU A 49 1.26 -14.92 21.13
N GLU A 50 0.02 -14.46 21.28
CA GLU A 50 -1.18 -15.16 20.83
C GLU A 50 -1.75 -14.62 19.50
N GLU A 51 -1.21 -13.50 19.01
CA GLU A 51 -1.78 -12.78 17.88
C GLU A 51 -0.73 -12.50 16.80
N VAL A 52 -0.81 -13.28 15.73
CA VAL A 52 0.09 -13.20 14.57
C VAL A 52 -0.74 -12.99 13.30
N TYR A 53 -0.33 -12.00 12.52
CA TYR A 53 -0.91 -11.65 11.24
C TYR A 53 -0.03 -12.10 10.09
N GLU A 54 -0.65 -12.67 9.07
CA GLU A 54 -0.02 -12.93 7.78
C GLU A 54 -0.30 -11.75 6.85
N LEU A 55 0.76 -11.19 6.27
CA LEU A 55 0.71 -10.09 5.31
C LEU A 55 1.20 -10.57 3.95
N SER A 56 0.49 -10.16 2.91
CA SER A 56 1.02 -10.24 1.54
C SER A 56 2.23 -9.31 1.37
N PRO A 57 3.09 -9.51 0.36
CA PRO A 57 4.26 -8.65 0.14
C PRO A 57 3.93 -7.16 0.07
N LEU A 58 2.83 -6.80 -0.61
CA LEU A 58 2.40 -5.41 -0.72
C LEU A 58 1.91 -4.85 0.63
N ALA A 59 1.15 -5.63 1.38
CA ALA A 59 0.68 -5.23 2.71
C ALA A 59 1.86 -5.05 3.68
N TYR A 60 2.85 -5.94 3.63
CA TYR A 60 4.07 -5.82 4.43
C TYR A 60 4.89 -4.60 4.05
N TYR A 61 5.03 -4.31 2.75
CA TYR A 61 5.75 -3.12 2.28
C TYR A 61 5.11 -1.82 2.81
N VAL A 62 3.78 -1.70 2.71
CA VAL A 62 3.06 -0.55 3.28
C VAL A 62 3.19 -0.51 4.81
N TRP A 63 3.09 -1.65 5.49
CA TRP A 63 3.29 -1.75 6.95
C TRP A 63 4.69 -1.27 7.36
N ALA A 64 5.74 -1.70 6.66
CA ALA A 64 7.12 -1.32 6.94
C ALA A 64 7.40 0.18 6.72
N MET A 65 6.61 0.85 5.87
CA MET A 65 6.68 2.30 5.66
C MET A 65 5.96 3.12 6.73
N CYS A 66 5.14 2.50 7.58
CA CYS A 66 4.38 3.20 8.63
C CYS A 66 5.29 3.54 9.83
N ASP A 67 6.15 4.54 9.71
CA ASP A 67 7.14 4.90 10.73
C ASP A 67 6.68 5.97 11.75
N GLY A 68 5.50 6.56 11.56
CA GLY A 68 4.98 7.66 12.37
C GLY A 68 5.54 9.04 12.01
N GLU A 69 6.45 9.12 11.05
CA GLU A 69 7.09 10.37 10.61
C GLU A 69 6.53 10.84 9.26
N HIS A 70 6.34 9.92 8.32
CA HIS A 70 5.85 10.19 6.97
C HIS A 70 4.32 10.09 6.90
N THR A 71 3.71 10.98 6.10
CA THR A 71 2.27 10.94 5.87
C THR A 71 1.89 9.88 4.83
N VAL A 72 0.62 9.48 4.78
CA VAL A 72 0.11 8.61 3.72
C VAL A 72 0.36 9.21 2.32
N GLU A 73 0.28 10.53 2.16
CA GLU A 73 0.62 11.22 0.90
C GLU A 73 2.11 11.10 0.57
N ASP A 74 3.00 11.24 1.56
CA ASP A 74 4.45 11.04 1.37
C ASP A 74 4.73 9.60 0.93
N MET A 75 4.15 8.62 1.64
CA MET A 75 4.27 7.20 1.31
C MET A 75 3.78 6.90 -0.11
N ALA A 76 2.62 7.43 -0.51
CA ALA A 76 2.08 7.22 -1.86
C ALA A 76 2.95 7.86 -2.95
N ASN A 77 3.53 9.03 -2.68
CA ASN A 77 4.49 9.67 -3.58
C ASN A 77 5.77 8.83 -3.72
N ASP A 78 6.32 8.33 -2.61
CA ASP A 78 7.53 7.50 -2.64
C ASP A 78 7.30 6.22 -3.46
N ILE A 79 6.16 5.56 -3.29
CA ILE A 79 5.78 4.38 -4.10
C ILE A 79 5.66 4.77 -5.57
N SER A 80 4.97 5.87 -5.87
CA SER A 80 4.79 6.37 -7.24
C SER A 80 6.13 6.62 -7.94
N GLN A 81 7.06 7.29 -7.27
CA GLN A 81 8.38 7.59 -7.83
C GLN A 81 9.25 6.34 -7.99
N ASN A 82 9.34 5.51 -6.95
CA ASN A 82 10.26 4.36 -6.95
C ASN A 82 9.78 3.23 -7.88
N ALA A 83 8.47 3.05 -8.02
CA ALA A 83 7.90 2.05 -8.91
C ALA A 83 7.64 2.59 -10.34
N ASN A 84 7.81 3.89 -10.57
CA ASN A 84 7.45 4.59 -11.80
C ASN A 84 5.98 4.33 -12.21
N ILE A 85 5.08 4.49 -11.24
CA ILE A 85 3.63 4.31 -11.40
C ILE A 85 2.96 5.66 -11.14
N GLU A 86 1.94 6.01 -11.92
CA GLU A 86 1.16 7.23 -11.68
C GLU A 86 0.57 7.26 -10.27
N PHE A 87 0.70 8.39 -9.57
CA PHE A 87 0.20 8.58 -8.21
C PHE A 87 -1.25 8.11 -8.03
N ASN A 88 -2.12 8.43 -8.99
CA ASN A 88 -3.52 8.03 -8.94
C ASN A 88 -3.68 6.50 -8.89
N LYS A 89 -2.81 5.73 -9.56
CA LYS A 89 -2.81 4.26 -9.53
C LYS A 89 -2.30 3.68 -8.21
N VAL A 90 -1.59 4.46 -7.40
CA VAL A 90 -1.15 4.06 -6.06
C VAL A 90 -2.29 4.20 -5.04
N VAL A 91 -3.10 5.25 -5.16
CA VAL A 91 -4.20 5.56 -4.22
C VAL A 91 -5.57 5.03 -4.66
N LEU A 92 -5.61 4.26 -5.76
CA LEU A 92 -6.81 3.69 -6.38
C LEU A 92 -7.37 2.48 -5.63
#